data_AF-A0A521GF58-F1
#
_entry.id   AF-A0A521GF58-F1
#
_cell.length_a   1.000
_cell.length_b   1.000
_cell.length_c   1.000
_cell.angle_alpha   90.00
_cell.angle_beta   90.00
_cell.angle_gamma   90.00
#
_symmetry.space_group_name_H-M   'P 1'
#
loop_
_entity.id
_entity.type
_entity.pdbx_description
1 polymer ?
#
loop_
_entity_poly.entity_id
_entity_poly.type
_entity_poly.pdbx_seq_one_letter_code
_entity_poly.pdbx_strand_id
1 'polypeptide(L)'
;METIFFNQLSLTDVDKKFGLRQVFKLQALADWLAIDMPIDEADTPFLLKIQNLLRLNVFGWNEQELSLHFIGPLFSMAELSSQEYNLFAQRQITAQVGDYILTGKPDGMVASGYREPEVPYFAFQEYKKEKDPNGDPAAQALGAMLVGQSLNTGYAHPLYGCYVVGQNWYFIILDGRQYAISPAYSALTDEVFTILRALKALKPIVEALLPTPVEAV
;
A
#
# COMPACT_ATOMS: atom_id res chain seq x y z
N MET A 1 1.49 20.85 19.68
CA MET A 1 1.71 19.55 19.04
C MET A 1 2.33 19.81 17.68
N GLU A 2 3.46 19.20 17.37
CA GLU A 2 4.17 19.43 16.11
C GLU A 2 3.46 18.68 14.98
N THR A 3 3.33 19.31 13.81
CA THR A 3 2.80 18.66 12.59
C THR A 3 3.94 18.15 11.74
N ILE A 4 3.91 16.88 11.38
CA ILE A 4 4.89 16.23 10.51
C ILE A 4 4.16 15.76 9.24
N PHE A 5 4.71 16.10 8.07
CA PHE A 5 4.20 15.60 6.80
C PHE A 5 4.85 14.27 6.42
N PHE A 6 4.11 13.35 5.80
CA PHE A 6 4.67 12.05 5.38
C PHE A 6 5.96 12.20 4.56
N ASN A 7 5.99 13.15 3.63
CA ASN A 7 7.15 13.41 2.76
C ASN A 7 8.40 13.94 3.50
N GLN A 8 8.29 14.27 4.77
CA GLN A 8 9.40 14.68 5.63
C GLN A 8 9.95 13.55 6.49
N LEU A 9 9.30 12.38 6.50
CA LEU A 9 9.72 11.24 7.31
C LEU A 9 10.94 10.54 6.72
N SER A 10 11.80 10.08 7.61
CA SER A 10 12.80 9.04 7.38
C SER A 10 12.49 7.81 8.22
N LEU A 11 13.07 6.64 7.90
CA LEU A 11 12.96 5.47 8.77
C LEU A 11 13.47 5.74 10.21
N THR A 12 14.46 6.63 10.36
CA THR A 12 14.94 7.05 11.68
C THR A 12 13.86 7.82 12.47
N ASP A 13 13.06 8.66 11.80
CA ASP A 13 11.92 9.33 12.44
C ASP A 13 10.86 8.31 12.85
N VAL A 14 10.55 7.35 11.97
CA VAL A 14 9.59 6.28 12.23
C VAL A 14 9.96 5.48 13.49
N ASP A 15 11.23 5.13 13.63
CA ASP A 15 11.74 4.42 14.81
C ASP A 15 11.76 5.30 16.06
N LYS A 16 12.34 6.51 15.99
CA LYS A 16 12.62 7.32 17.18
C LYS A 16 11.42 8.12 17.68
N LYS A 17 10.61 8.69 16.78
CA LYS A 17 9.46 9.54 17.14
C LYS A 17 8.21 8.71 17.44
N PHE A 18 8.04 7.58 16.75
CA PHE A 18 6.83 6.76 16.85
C PHE A 18 7.07 5.39 17.47
N GLY A 19 8.32 5.08 17.86
CA GLY A 19 8.66 3.87 18.60
C GLY A 19 8.45 2.59 17.79
N LEU A 20 8.51 2.67 16.47
CA LEU A 20 8.45 1.48 15.63
C LEU A 20 9.77 0.71 15.68
N ARG A 21 9.67 -0.59 15.39
CA ARG A 21 10.82 -1.48 15.30
C ARG A 21 10.72 -2.35 14.06
N GLN A 22 11.72 -2.24 13.19
CA GLN A 22 11.85 -3.20 12.09
C GLN A 22 12.19 -4.58 12.62
N VAL A 23 11.48 -5.57 12.09
CA VAL A 23 11.79 -6.99 12.23
C VAL A 23 11.86 -7.61 10.83
N PHE A 24 12.71 -8.62 10.66
CA PHE A 24 12.96 -9.22 9.35
C PHE A 24 12.04 -10.41 9.05
N LYS A 25 11.26 -10.85 10.03
CA LYS A 25 10.27 -11.92 9.91
C LYS A 25 9.04 -11.54 10.72
N LEU A 26 7.91 -11.39 10.03
CA LEU A 26 6.58 -11.32 10.62
C LEU A 26 5.69 -12.33 9.92
N GLN A 27 5.00 -13.15 10.72
CA GLN A 27 4.14 -14.21 10.19
C GLN A 27 3.03 -13.59 9.33
N ALA A 28 2.43 -12.47 9.75
CA ALA A 28 1.40 -11.77 8.99
C ALA A 28 1.83 -11.35 7.57
N LEU A 29 3.11 -10.96 7.37
CA LEU A 29 3.63 -10.65 6.04
C LEU A 29 3.80 -11.93 5.20
N ALA A 30 4.31 -13.00 5.81
CA ALA A 30 4.46 -14.29 5.13
C ALA A 30 3.09 -14.87 4.75
N ASP A 31 2.10 -14.78 5.64
CA ASP A 31 0.74 -15.25 5.42
C ASP A 31 0.11 -14.50 4.26
N TRP A 32 0.18 -13.16 4.24
CA TRP A 32 -0.34 -12.35 3.14
C TRP A 32 0.26 -12.72 1.78
N LEU A 33 1.59 -12.80 1.70
CA LEU A 33 2.29 -13.12 0.45
C LEU A 33 2.13 -14.59 0.02
N ALA A 34 1.63 -15.45 0.91
CA ALA A 34 1.33 -16.86 0.63
C ALA A 34 -0.12 -17.11 0.22
N ILE A 35 -1.01 -16.09 0.28
CA ILE A 35 -2.39 -16.24 -0.19
C ILE A 35 -2.37 -16.52 -1.70
N ASP A 36 -2.85 -17.70 -2.08
CA ASP A 36 -2.94 -18.09 -3.48
C ASP A 36 -4.16 -17.41 -4.12
N MET A 37 -3.88 -16.37 -4.90
CA MET A 37 -4.88 -15.69 -5.71
C MET A 37 -4.73 -16.13 -7.16
N PRO A 38 -5.78 -16.70 -7.78
CA PRO A 38 -5.74 -17.02 -9.19
C PRO A 38 -5.61 -15.74 -10.02
N ILE A 39 -4.83 -15.84 -11.11
CA ILE A 39 -4.77 -14.83 -12.16
C ILE A 39 -5.48 -15.45 -13.35
N ASP A 40 -6.54 -14.81 -13.81
CA ASP A 40 -7.34 -15.32 -14.91
C ASP A 40 -6.50 -15.42 -16.18
N GLU A 41 -6.75 -16.47 -16.99
CA GLU A 41 -6.06 -16.61 -18.27
C GLU A 41 -6.31 -15.41 -19.19
N ALA A 42 -7.47 -14.76 -19.05
CA ALA A 42 -7.83 -13.53 -19.75
C ALA A 42 -7.00 -12.30 -19.32
N ASP A 43 -6.53 -12.27 -18.07
CA ASP A 43 -5.73 -11.17 -17.50
C ASP A 43 -4.26 -11.23 -17.94
N THR A 44 -3.76 -12.45 -18.20
CA THR A 44 -2.34 -12.69 -18.49
C THR A 44 -1.82 -11.91 -19.71
N PRO A 45 -2.50 -11.88 -20.88
CA PRO A 45 -2.06 -11.09 -22.02
C PRO A 45 -1.96 -9.59 -21.72
N PHE A 46 -2.87 -9.05 -20.91
CA PHE A 46 -2.84 -7.64 -20.54
C PHE A 46 -1.70 -7.34 -19.55
N LEU A 47 -1.49 -8.20 -18.55
CA LEU A 47 -0.36 -8.09 -17.62
C LEU A 47 0.99 -8.06 -18.35
N LEU A 48 1.18 -8.97 -19.30
CA LEU A 48 2.40 -9.02 -20.12
C LEU A 48 2.53 -7.80 -21.03
N LYS A 49 1.42 -7.24 -21.53
CA LYS A 49 1.42 -6.00 -22.31
C LYS A 49 1.92 -4.82 -21.48
N ILE A 50 1.38 -4.60 -20.28
CA ILE A 50 1.80 -3.49 -19.41
C ILE A 50 3.22 -3.71 -18.86
N GLN A 51 3.64 -4.96 -18.62
CA GLN A 51 5.03 -5.29 -18.27
C GLN A 51 6.00 -4.90 -19.40
N ASN A 52 5.68 -5.22 -20.65
CA ASN A 52 6.51 -4.82 -21.78
C ASN A 52 6.58 -3.29 -21.92
N LEU A 53 5.46 -2.59 -21.66
CA LEU A 53 5.44 -1.14 -21.65
C LEU A 53 6.36 -0.58 -20.55
N LEU A 54 6.34 -1.15 -19.34
CA LEU A 54 7.25 -0.79 -18.26
C LEU A 54 8.70 -1.01 -18.66
N ARG A 55 9.04 -2.17 -19.24
CA ARG A 55 10.41 -2.51 -19.69
C ARG A 55 11.00 -1.46 -20.64
N LEU A 56 10.16 -0.91 -21.53
CA LEU A 56 10.58 0.10 -22.49
C LEU A 56 10.80 1.49 -21.87
N ASN A 57 10.07 1.81 -20.79
CA ASN A 57 9.92 3.21 -20.35
C ASN A 57 10.34 3.50 -18.91
N VAL A 58 10.56 2.49 -18.04
CA VAL A 58 10.76 2.69 -16.59
C VAL A 58 11.87 3.70 -16.24
N PHE A 59 12.95 3.75 -17.03
CA PHE A 59 14.06 4.67 -16.83
C PHE A 59 13.80 6.11 -17.30
N GLY A 60 12.73 6.33 -18.07
CA GLY A 60 12.33 7.62 -18.64
C GLY A 60 11.06 8.19 -18.00
N TRP A 61 10.19 7.33 -17.47
CA TRP A 61 8.96 7.77 -16.82
C TRP A 61 9.21 8.55 -15.52
N ASN A 62 8.44 9.62 -15.34
CA ASN A 62 8.24 10.23 -14.04
C ASN A 62 7.21 9.42 -13.19
N GLU A 63 7.00 9.83 -11.95
CA GLU A 63 6.12 9.12 -11.00
C GLU A 63 4.66 9.04 -11.49
N GLN A 64 4.16 10.10 -12.14
CA GLN A 64 2.79 10.14 -12.66
C GLN A 64 2.64 9.22 -13.89
N GLU A 65 3.63 9.18 -14.78
CA GLU A 65 3.63 8.29 -15.94
C GLU A 65 3.71 6.82 -15.51
N LEU A 66 4.57 6.50 -14.55
CA LEU A 66 4.65 5.16 -13.95
C LEU A 66 3.30 4.77 -13.30
N SER A 67 2.69 5.71 -12.57
CA SER A 67 1.38 5.55 -11.95
C SER A 67 0.30 5.23 -12.98
N LEU A 68 0.17 6.05 -14.04
CA LEU A 68 -0.88 5.92 -15.04
C LEU A 68 -0.71 4.68 -15.95
N HIS A 69 0.51 4.36 -16.34
CA HIS A 69 0.76 3.37 -17.39
C HIS A 69 1.00 1.94 -16.90
N PHE A 70 1.37 1.77 -15.63
CA PHE A 70 1.69 0.45 -15.09
C PHE A 70 0.96 0.13 -13.79
N ILE A 71 1.12 1.02 -12.82
CA ILE A 71 0.65 0.80 -11.45
C ILE A 71 -0.88 0.87 -11.35
N GLY A 72 -1.51 1.91 -11.90
CA GLY A 72 -2.97 2.05 -11.96
C GLY A 72 -3.66 0.87 -12.68
N PRO A 73 -3.15 0.43 -13.85
CA PRO A 73 -3.60 -0.81 -14.48
C PRO A 73 -3.49 -2.04 -13.57
N LEU A 74 -2.37 -2.25 -12.88
CA LEU A 74 -2.23 -3.36 -11.92
C LEU A 74 -3.27 -3.29 -10.80
N PHE A 75 -3.53 -2.11 -10.24
CA PHE A 75 -4.56 -1.94 -9.22
C PHE A 75 -5.97 -2.19 -9.74
N SER A 76 -6.24 -1.83 -11.00
CA SER A 76 -7.51 -2.14 -11.64
C SER A 76 -7.73 -3.65 -11.74
N MET A 77 -6.68 -4.42 -12.06
CA MET A 77 -6.72 -5.90 -12.09
C MET A 77 -6.83 -6.53 -10.69
N ALA A 78 -6.45 -5.81 -9.64
CA ALA A 78 -6.58 -6.26 -8.26
C ALA A 78 -8.02 -6.14 -7.72
N GLU A 79 -8.88 -5.36 -8.38
CA GLU A 79 -10.30 -5.19 -8.05
C GLU A 79 -10.57 -4.78 -6.59
N LEU A 80 -9.83 -3.79 -6.10
CA LEU A 80 -9.91 -3.30 -4.72
C LEU A 80 -11.02 -2.24 -4.52
N SER A 81 -12.16 -2.40 -5.22
CA SER A 81 -13.29 -1.47 -5.16
C SER A 81 -14.63 -2.20 -5.16
N SER A 82 -15.54 -1.77 -4.28
CA SER A 82 -16.92 -2.24 -4.14
C SER A 82 -17.85 -1.08 -3.71
N GLN A 83 -19.08 -1.39 -3.30
CA GLN A 83 -19.96 -0.38 -2.67
C GLN A 83 -19.51 -0.04 -1.24
N GLU A 84 -18.81 -0.95 -0.56
CA GLU A 84 -18.47 -0.79 0.87
C GLU A 84 -17.05 -0.27 1.11
N TYR A 85 -16.17 -0.47 0.13
CA TYR A 85 -14.78 0.01 0.17
C TYR A 85 -14.29 0.41 -1.22
N ASN A 86 -13.28 1.24 -1.29
CA ASN A 86 -12.70 1.68 -2.56
C ASN A 86 -11.19 1.91 -2.46
N LEU A 87 -10.51 1.84 -3.60
CA LEU A 87 -9.14 2.33 -3.76
C LEU A 87 -9.21 3.83 -4.06
N PHE A 88 -8.78 4.63 -3.09
CA PHE A 88 -8.69 6.08 -3.21
C PHE A 88 -7.26 6.50 -3.49
N ALA A 89 -7.09 7.50 -4.37
CA ALA A 89 -5.79 8.09 -4.66
C ALA A 89 -5.74 9.55 -4.19
N GLN A 90 -4.58 10.00 -3.72
CA GLN A 90 -4.28 11.41 -3.44
C GLN A 90 -5.27 12.11 -2.46
N ARG A 91 -5.82 11.34 -1.51
CA ARG A 91 -6.73 11.87 -0.47
C ARG A 91 -5.94 12.22 0.79
N GLN A 92 -6.25 13.36 1.39
CA GLN A 92 -5.60 13.80 2.63
C GLN A 92 -6.05 12.91 3.79
N ILE A 93 -5.10 12.39 4.55
CA ILE A 93 -5.35 11.72 5.83
C ILE A 93 -4.53 12.39 6.92
N THR A 94 -5.06 12.39 8.14
CA THR A 94 -4.44 13.04 9.29
C THR A 94 -4.89 12.37 10.58
N ALA A 95 -3.96 12.19 11.51
CA ALA A 95 -4.27 11.74 12.86
C ALA A 95 -3.23 12.23 13.86
N GLN A 96 -3.60 12.21 15.14
CA GLN A 96 -2.62 12.28 16.21
C GLN A 96 -1.96 10.90 16.38
N VAL A 97 -0.63 10.88 16.37
CA VAL A 97 0.18 9.68 16.62
C VAL A 97 1.21 10.03 17.70
N GLY A 98 0.95 9.60 18.93
CA GLY A 98 1.72 10.05 20.10
C GLY A 98 1.60 11.56 20.30
N ASP A 99 2.75 12.25 20.30
CA ASP A 99 2.86 13.70 20.53
C ASP A 99 2.85 14.53 19.24
N TYR A 100 2.54 13.91 18.10
CA TYR A 100 2.61 14.53 16.77
C TYR A 100 1.25 14.49 16.07
N ILE A 101 0.97 15.52 15.27
CA ILE A 101 -0.02 15.41 14.19
C ILE A 101 0.73 14.91 12.97
N LEU A 102 0.37 13.72 12.50
CA LEU A 102 0.95 13.15 11.29
C LEU A 102 -0.06 13.26 10.14
N THR A 103 0.40 13.76 8.99
CA THR A 103 -0.52 14.14 7.90
C THR A 103 0.11 14.02 6.52
N GLY A 104 -0.70 13.76 5.49
CA GLY A 104 -0.25 13.76 4.11
C GLY A 104 -1.25 13.11 3.16
N LYS A 105 -0.83 12.95 1.90
CA LYS A 105 -1.62 12.32 0.83
C LYS A 105 -0.83 11.13 0.28
N PRO A 106 -1.16 9.90 0.67
CA PRO A 106 -0.56 8.73 0.05
C PRO A 106 -1.00 8.64 -1.42
N ASP A 107 -0.20 8.00 -2.27
CA ASP A 107 -0.54 7.85 -3.68
C ASP A 107 -1.79 6.98 -3.88
N GLY A 108 -1.95 5.97 -3.03
CA GLY A 108 -3.12 5.10 -2.96
C GLY A 108 -3.44 4.68 -1.53
N MET A 109 -4.72 4.41 -1.24
CA MET A 109 -5.19 3.78 -0.01
C MET A 109 -6.51 3.04 -0.25
N VAL A 110 -6.63 1.83 0.26
CA VAL A 110 -7.94 1.15 0.34
C VAL A 110 -8.61 1.57 1.65
N ALA A 111 -9.87 1.98 1.58
CA ALA A 111 -10.65 2.45 2.73
C ALA A 111 -12.13 2.09 2.58
N SER A 112 -12.88 2.04 3.69
CA SER A 112 -14.34 2.02 3.62
C SER A 112 -14.87 3.29 2.95
N GLY A 113 -16.10 3.19 2.49
CA GLY A 113 -16.81 4.28 1.84
C GLY A 113 -16.76 4.17 0.33
N TYR A 114 -17.81 4.70 -0.30
CA TYR A 114 -17.98 4.60 -1.74
C TYR A 114 -17.37 5.78 -2.49
N ARG A 115 -17.67 7.01 -2.06
CA ARG A 115 -17.28 8.26 -2.73
C ARG A 115 -16.10 8.96 -2.08
N GLU A 116 -16.05 8.89 -0.75
CA GLU A 116 -15.01 9.48 0.07
C GLU A 116 -14.51 8.40 1.04
N PRO A 117 -13.22 8.44 1.39
CA PRO A 117 -12.66 7.49 2.33
C PRO A 117 -13.13 7.79 3.75
N GLU A 118 -13.58 6.76 4.45
CA GLU A 118 -14.00 6.87 5.85
C GLU A 118 -12.98 6.24 6.79
N VAL A 119 -12.82 4.91 6.73
CA VAL A 119 -11.90 4.15 7.57
C VAL A 119 -10.85 3.47 6.68
N PRO A 120 -9.56 3.83 6.77
CA PRO A 120 -8.53 3.24 5.91
C PRO A 120 -8.30 1.76 6.27
N TYR A 121 -8.56 0.88 5.31
CA TYR A 121 -8.36 -0.57 5.39
C TYR A 121 -7.05 -1.03 4.71
N PHE A 122 -5.98 -0.24 4.82
CA PHE A 122 -4.64 -0.84 4.73
C PHE A 122 -4.12 -1.19 3.31
N ALA A 123 -3.83 -0.18 2.47
CA ALA A 123 -2.91 -0.37 1.33
C ALA A 123 -2.31 0.95 0.87
N PHE A 124 -1.32 1.44 1.60
CA PHE A 124 -0.65 2.66 1.20
C PHE A 124 0.35 2.39 0.10
N GLN A 125 0.34 3.24 -0.92
CA GLN A 125 1.28 3.20 -2.02
C GLN A 125 2.07 4.50 -2.04
N GLU A 126 3.38 4.36 -2.19
CA GLU A 126 4.29 5.47 -2.44
C GLU A 126 5.14 5.10 -3.65
N TYR A 127 5.12 5.98 -4.66
CA TYR A 127 5.79 5.77 -5.93
C TYR A 127 6.97 6.69 -6.06
N LYS A 128 8.13 6.12 -6.35
CA LYS A 128 9.32 6.88 -6.71
C LYS A 128 9.86 6.42 -8.05
N LYS A 129 10.30 7.38 -8.87
CA LYS A 129 11.14 7.09 -10.04
C LYS A 129 12.43 6.38 -9.60
N GLU A 130 13.00 5.56 -10.49
CA GLU A 130 14.21 4.78 -10.19
C GLU A 130 15.44 5.67 -9.95
N LYS A 131 15.54 6.77 -10.70
CA LYS A 131 16.63 7.74 -10.58
C LYS A 131 16.21 8.90 -9.68
N ASP A 132 17.01 9.16 -8.65
CA ASP A 132 16.85 10.33 -7.76
C ASP A 132 15.48 10.36 -7.03
N PRO A 133 15.16 9.30 -6.25
CA PRO A 133 13.94 9.25 -5.47
C PRO A 133 13.99 10.35 -4.38
N ASN A 134 12.99 11.23 -4.37
CA ASN A 134 12.87 12.25 -3.33
C ASN A 134 12.21 11.67 -2.07
N GLY A 135 12.91 11.77 -0.94
CA GLY A 135 12.44 11.29 0.36
C GLY A 135 12.56 9.78 0.52
N ASP A 136 12.01 9.27 1.62
CA ASP A 136 12.07 7.86 2.00
C ASP A 136 10.68 7.21 1.79
N PRO A 137 10.48 6.44 0.70
CA PRO A 137 9.17 5.88 0.38
C PRO A 137 8.68 4.86 1.41
N ALA A 138 9.60 4.11 2.04
CA ALA A 138 9.24 3.21 3.12
C ALA A 138 8.73 3.99 4.34
N ALA A 139 9.41 5.08 4.71
CA ALA A 139 9.00 5.93 5.82
C ALA A 139 7.68 6.67 5.54
N GLN A 140 7.47 7.14 4.30
CA GLN A 140 6.22 7.75 3.86
C GLN A 140 5.04 6.76 3.99
N ALA A 141 5.21 5.54 3.48
CA ALA A 141 4.21 4.48 3.59
C ALA A 141 3.93 4.13 5.05
N LEU A 142 4.97 3.96 5.89
CA LEU A 142 4.81 3.70 7.32
C LEU A 142 4.13 4.85 8.07
N GLY A 143 4.38 6.10 7.66
CA GLY A 143 3.68 7.26 8.20
C GLY A 143 2.18 7.23 7.91
N ALA A 144 1.80 6.89 6.69
CA ALA A 144 0.40 6.70 6.32
C ALA A 144 -0.23 5.51 7.07
N MET A 145 0.52 4.41 7.24
CA MET A 145 0.09 3.26 8.05
C MET A 145 -0.11 3.64 9.53
N LEU A 146 0.76 4.46 10.12
CA LEU A 146 0.58 4.94 11.50
C LEU A 146 -0.70 5.78 11.66
N VAL A 147 -0.99 6.66 10.69
CA VAL A 147 -2.26 7.41 10.66
C VAL A 147 -3.44 6.45 10.53
N GLY A 148 -3.36 5.47 9.62
CA GLY A 148 -4.39 4.44 9.47
C GLY A 148 -4.61 3.64 10.75
N GLN A 149 -3.55 3.29 11.49
CA GLN A 149 -3.63 2.57 12.75
C GLN A 149 -4.33 3.41 13.82
N SER A 150 -4.01 4.71 13.90
CA SER A 150 -4.67 5.64 14.83
C SER A 150 -6.15 5.86 14.52
N LEU A 151 -6.54 5.89 13.23
CA LEU A 151 -7.93 6.09 12.81
C LEU A 151 -8.80 4.83 12.99
N ASN A 152 -8.18 3.65 12.99
CA ASN A 152 -8.84 2.36 13.22
C ASN A 152 -9.01 2.05 14.72
N THR A 153 -9.72 2.91 15.47
CA THR A 153 -10.00 2.67 16.90
C THR A 153 -10.96 1.48 17.09
N GLY A 154 -10.41 0.28 17.27
CA GLY A 154 -11.17 -0.95 17.54
C GLY A 154 -10.67 -2.20 16.82
N TYR A 155 -9.78 -2.06 15.83
CA TYR A 155 -9.31 -3.18 15.02
C TYR A 155 -7.86 -3.52 15.36
N ALA A 156 -7.65 -4.68 15.99
CA ALA A 156 -6.34 -5.20 16.39
C ALA A 156 -5.65 -5.98 15.26
N HIS A 157 -5.78 -5.52 14.02
CA HIS A 157 -5.24 -6.21 12.84
C HIS A 157 -3.99 -5.51 12.30
N PRO A 158 -3.06 -6.25 11.68
CA PRO A 158 -1.92 -5.66 10.99
C PRO A 158 -2.38 -4.73 9.86
N LEU A 159 -1.55 -3.72 9.56
CA LEU A 159 -1.73 -2.87 8.40
C LEU A 159 -0.85 -3.40 7.27
N TYR A 160 -1.40 -3.45 6.08
CA TYR A 160 -0.74 -3.84 4.84
C TYR A 160 -0.42 -2.58 4.02
N GLY A 161 0.69 -2.61 3.30
CA GLY A 161 1.13 -1.51 2.46
C GLY A 161 2.17 -1.97 1.45
N CYS A 162 2.51 -1.10 0.51
CA CYS A 162 3.63 -1.32 -0.38
C CYS A 162 4.25 0.01 -0.81
N TYR A 163 5.51 -0.04 -1.22
CA TYR A 163 6.09 1.08 -1.96
C TYR A 163 6.78 0.56 -3.21
N VAL A 164 6.85 1.43 -4.22
CA VAL A 164 7.42 1.11 -5.53
C VAL A 164 8.55 2.07 -5.83
N VAL A 165 9.71 1.52 -6.22
CA VAL A 165 10.83 2.30 -6.72
C VAL A 165 11.16 1.79 -8.13
N GLY A 166 10.73 2.56 -9.13
CA GLY A 166 10.77 2.16 -10.54
C GLY A 166 9.97 0.87 -10.77
N GLN A 167 10.69 -0.22 -11.02
CA GLN A 167 10.19 -1.57 -11.27
C GLN A 167 10.09 -2.43 -10.00
N ASN A 168 10.69 -2.01 -8.90
CA ASN A 168 10.81 -2.83 -7.70
C ASN A 168 9.68 -2.54 -6.73
N TRP A 169 8.97 -3.60 -6.33
CA TRP A 169 7.88 -3.56 -5.37
C TRP A 169 8.32 -4.13 -4.03
N TYR A 170 7.95 -3.47 -2.96
CA TYR A 170 8.24 -3.87 -1.59
C TYR A 170 6.94 -3.86 -0.80
N PHE A 171 6.62 -4.98 -0.16
CA PHE A 171 5.42 -5.12 0.64
C PHE A 171 5.76 -4.91 2.12
N ILE A 172 4.94 -4.11 2.80
CA ILE A 172 5.11 -3.73 4.21
C ILE A 172 3.94 -4.28 5.02
N ILE A 173 4.26 -4.85 6.18
CA ILE A 173 3.27 -5.07 7.25
C ILE A 173 3.63 -4.19 8.45
N LEU A 174 2.65 -3.56 9.09
CA LEU A 174 2.77 -2.91 10.40
C LEU A 174 1.83 -3.60 11.39
N ASP A 175 2.38 -4.31 12.36
CA ASP A 175 1.65 -5.01 13.41
C ASP A 175 2.03 -4.45 14.78
N GLY A 176 1.10 -3.73 15.40
CA GLY A 176 1.35 -2.95 16.61
C GLY A 176 2.48 -1.94 16.41
N ARG A 177 3.62 -2.18 17.08
CA ARG A 177 4.84 -1.35 16.99
C ARG A 177 5.95 -2.00 16.14
N GLN A 178 5.67 -3.12 15.50
CA GLN A 178 6.65 -3.82 14.66
C GLN A 178 6.26 -3.68 13.20
N TYR A 179 7.26 -3.54 12.33
CA TYR A 179 7.03 -3.62 10.90
C TYR A 179 8.04 -4.55 10.22
N ALA A 180 7.63 -5.17 9.13
CA ALA A 180 8.52 -5.93 8.26
C ALA A 180 8.32 -5.47 6.81
N ILE A 181 9.41 -5.51 6.05
CA ILE A 181 9.42 -5.18 4.62
C ILE A 181 9.92 -6.43 3.88
N SER A 182 9.23 -6.82 2.82
CA SER A 182 9.65 -7.92 1.97
C SER A 182 10.94 -7.59 1.22
N PRO A 183 11.64 -8.60 0.68
CA PRO A 183 12.55 -8.36 -0.44
C PRO A 183 11.85 -7.66 -1.61
N ALA A 184 12.64 -7.08 -2.51
CA ALA A 184 12.13 -6.50 -3.74
C ALA A 184 11.56 -7.60 -4.66
N TYR A 185 10.39 -7.34 -5.24
CA TYR A 185 9.85 -8.09 -6.37
C TYR A 185 9.96 -7.24 -7.63
N SER A 186 10.54 -7.78 -8.71
CA SER A 186 10.73 -7.05 -9.95
C SER A 186 9.53 -7.18 -10.88
N ALA A 187 8.90 -6.06 -11.19
CA ALA A 187 7.84 -6.00 -12.20
C ALA A 187 8.33 -6.31 -13.64
N LEU A 188 9.65 -6.40 -13.88
CA LEU A 188 10.22 -6.74 -15.20
C LEU A 188 10.42 -8.25 -15.42
N THR A 189 10.25 -9.06 -14.38
CA THR A 189 10.40 -10.53 -14.39
C THR A 189 9.04 -11.20 -14.18
N ASP A 190 9.01 -12.53 -14.09
CA ASP A 190 7.79 -13.28 -13.75
C ASP A 190 7.27 -12.96 -12.33
N GLU A 191 8.03 -12.21 -11.52
CA GLU A 191 7.56 -11.71 -10.23
C GLU A 191 6.41 -10.70 -10.37
N VAL A 192 6.15 -10.17 -11.58
CA VAL A 192 4.93 -9.37 -11.85
C VAL A 192 3.64 -10.12 -11.51
N PHE A 193 3.63 -11.45 -11.69
CA PHE A 193 2.50 -12.29 -11.29
C PHE A 193 2.41 -12.36 -9.77
N THR A 194 3.54 -12.49 -9.06
CA THR A 194 3.57 -12.45 -7.59
C THR A 194 3.08 -11.10 -7.06
N ILE A 195 3.47 -9.99 -7.69
CA ILE A 195 2.99 -8.65 -7.35
C ILE A 195 1.46 -8.59 -7.50
N LEU A 196 0.92 -9.00 -8.65
CA LEU A 196 -0.53 -9.00 -8.86
C LEU A 196 -1.26 -9.89 -7.85
N ARG A 197 -0.72 -11.07 -7.51
CA ARG A 197 -1.31 -11.95 -6.48
C ARG A 197 -1.34 -11.28 -5.11
N ALA A 198 -0.24 -10.67 -4.68
CA ALA A 198 -0.16 -9.96 -3.41
C ALA A 198 -1.18 -8.80 -3.34
N LEU A 199 -1.37 -8.06 -4.44
CA LEU A 199 -2.39 -7.02 -4.53
C LEU A 199 -3.81 -7.60 -4.49
N LYS A 200 -4.11 -8.65 -5.26
CA LYS A 200 -5.41 -9.35 -5.22
C LYS A 200 -5.70 -9.93 -3.84
N ALA A 201 -4.68 -10.37 -3.10
CA ALA A 201 -4.83 -10.95 -1.77
C ALA A 201 -5.32 -9.94 -0.73
N LEU A 202 -5.19 -8.63 -0.99
CA LEU A 202 -5.77 -7.60 -0.13
C LEU A 202 -7.30 -7.63 -0.15
N LYS A 203 -7.93 -8.07 -1.24
CA LYS A 203 -9.38 -8.13 -1.37
C LYS A 203 -10.05 -8.98 -0.28
N PRO A 204 -9.75 -10.29 -0.13
CA PRO A 204 -10.33 -11.08 0.94
C PRO A 204 -9.94 -10.60 2.34
N ILE A 205 -8.76 -9.98 2.50
CA ILE A 205 -8.35 -9.37 3.77
C ILE A 205 -9.27 -8.19 4.12
N VAL A 206 -9.50 -7.28 3.18
CA VAL A 206 -10.39 -6.12 3.37
C VAL A 206 -11.83 -6.56 3.59
N GLU A 207 -12.33 -7.52 2.81
CA GLU A 207 -13.68 -8.06 2.95
C GLU A 207 -13.91 -8.70 4.33
N ALA A 208 -12.90 -9.37 4.89
CA ALA A 208 -12.97 -9.93 6.25
C ALA A 208 -12.97 -8.86 7.36
N LEU A 209 -12.56 -7.63 7.04
CA LEU A 209 -12.53 -6.48 7.95
C LEU A 209 -13.78 -5.60 7.84
N LEU A 210 -14.65 -5.84 6.86
CA LEU A 210 -15.91 -5.11 6.74
C LEU A 210 -16.83 -5.45 7.91
N PRO A 211 -17.53 -4.46 8.49
CA PRO A 211 -18.55 -4.74 9.48
C PRO A 211 -19.63 -5.64 8.87
N THR A 212 -20.10 -6.63 9.65
CA THR A 212 -21.20 -7.49 9.21
C THR A 212 -22.43 -6.61 8.94
N PRO A 213 -23.15 -6.80 7.81
CA PRO A 213 -24.35 -6.03 7.54
C PRO A 213 -25.31 -6.16 8.73
N VAL A 214 -25.72 -5.05 9.32
CA VAL A 214 -26.85 -5.06 10.24
C VAL A 214 -28.07 -5.36 9.38
N GLU A 215 -28.68 -6.52 9.57
CA GLU A 215 -29.94 -6.85 8.89
C GLU A 215 -30.92 -5.69 9.08
N ALA A 216 -31.34 -5.09 7.96
CA ALA A 216 -32.32 -4.03 7.99
C ALA A 216 -33.63 -4.61 8.54
N VAL A 217 -34.02 -4.19 9.75
CA VAL A 217 -35.30 -4.50 10.38
C VAL A 217 -36.44 -3.76 9.67
#